data_AF-A0A094S6Q8-F1
#
_entry.id   AF-A0A094S6Q8-F1
#
_cell.length_a   1.000
_cell.length_b   1.000
_cell.length_c   1.000
_cell.angle_alpha   90.00
_cell.angle_beta   90.00
_cell.angle_gamma   90.00
#
_symmetry.space_group_name_H-M   'P 1'
#
loop_
_entity.id
_entity.type
_entity.pdbx_description
1 polymer ?
#
loop_
_entity_poly.entity_id
_entity_poly.type
_entity_poly.pdbx_seq_one_letter_code
_entity_poly.pdbx_strand_id
1 'polypeptide(L)'
;MSEPSNSPGLWLLSDQVSAILHWFENPESNVWAVTCCRRHGLPPDMAGDIHSDSWVKVRTALARRTESFPHLHDVSSAHRYAARSMQRTAIDITRAVRRVESRFQVMDDQLHDPAVFEEMRKVDDSVMIERWRRAVISHARQDLHCSGCPNDVVFAAALRLLAMIQIGDQASISDLVYEALREVDDDFPEERTDAARQRKSRCSRCILEMLRNAATSAGVA
;
A
#
# COMPACT_ATOMS: atom_id res chain seq x y z
N MET A 1 -39.53 -49.71 26.87
CA MET A 1 -38.67 -49.41 25.71
C MET A 1 -38.41 -47.92 25.76
N SER A 2 -37.23 -47.53 26.23
CA SER A 2 -36.87 -46.12 26.42
C SER A 2 -36.34 -45.56 25.10
N GLU A 3 -36.92 -44.45 24.65
CA GLU A 3 -36.49 -43.73 23.45
C GLU A 3 -35.02 -43.26 23.60
N PRO A 4 -34.21 -43.28 22.52
CA PRO A 4 -32.88 -42.71 22.56
C PRO A 4 -32.98 -41.18 22.64
N SER A 5 -32.53 -40.63 23.77
CA SER A 5 -32.33 -39.19 23.95
C SER A 5 -31.30 -38.66 22.95
N ASN A 6 -31.77 -38.07 21.85
CA ASN A 6 -30.95 -37.26 20.94
C ASN A 6 -30.67 -35.89 21.56
N SER A 7 -30.02 -35.86 22.73
CA SER A 7 -29.35 -34.65 23.19
C SER A 7 -28.05 -34.56 22.38
N PRO A 8 -27.85 -33.55 21.51
CA PRO A 8 -26.56 -33.36 20.87
C PRO A 8 -25.54 -33.16 22.00
N GLY A 9 -24.65 -34.13 22.17
CA GLY A 9 -23.68 -34.12 23.26
C GLY A 9 -22.92 -32.80 23.24
N LEU A 10 -22.87 -32.11 24.37
CA LEU A 10 -22.10 -30.89 24.52
C LEU A 10 -20.63 -31.22 24.20
N TRP A 11 -20.12 -30.69 23.09
CA TRP A 11 -18.71 -30.86 22.73
C TRP A 11 -17.80 -30.43 23.87
N LEU A 12 -16.81 -31.26 24.17
CA LEU A 12 -15.74 -30.89 25.08
C LEU A 12 -14.90 -29.78 24.44
N LEU A 13 -14.25 -28.95 25.26
CA LEU A 13 -13.39 -27.88 24.77
C LEU A 13 -12.33 -28.41 23.77
N SER A 14 -11.77 -29.61 24.01
CA SER A 14 -10.83 -30.27 23.10
C SER A 14 -11.42 -30.49 21.71
N ASP A 15 -12.66 -30.96 21.62
CA ASP A 15 -13.35 -31.24 20.36
C ASP A 15 -13.64 -29.94 19.62
N GLN A 16 -14.08 -28.90 20.35
CA GLN A 16 -14.33 -27.57 19.81
C GLN A 16 -13.04 -26.95 19.24
N VAL A 17 -11.93 -27.02 19.98
CA VAL A 17 -10.62 -26.51 19.55
C VAL A 17 -10.14 -27.27 18.32
N SER A 18 -10.22 -28.60 18.34
CA SER A 18 -9.81 -29.43 17.21
C SER A 18 -10.61 -29.10 15.95
N ALA A 19 -11.93 -28.97 16.05
CA ALA A 19 -12.79 -28.65 14.92
C ALA A 19 -12.54 -27.23 14.35
N ILE A 20 -12.26 -26.24 15.21
CA ILE A 20 -11.90 -24.89 14.76
C ILE A 20 -10.57 -24.92 14.00
N LEU A 21 -9.57 -25.62 14.53
CA LEU A 21 -8.24 -25.65 13.95
C LEU A 21 -8.21 -26.45 12.64
N HIS A 22 -8.88 -27.59 12.60
CA HIS A 22 -8.94 -28.42 11.40
C HIS A 22 -9.52 -27.67 10.18
N TRP A 23 -10.39 -26.68 10.39
CA TRP A 23 -10.90 -25.85 9.29
C TRP A 23 -9.79 -25.13 8.50
N PHE A 24 -8.70 -24.71 9.15
CA PHE A 24 -7.58 -24.05 8.47
C PHE A 24 -6.75 -24.98 7.57
N GLU A 25 -6.90 -26.29 7.75
CA GLU A 25 -6.26 -27.30 6.93
C GLU A 25 -7.09 -27.59 5.66
N ASN A 26 -8.37 -27.20 5.65
CA ASN A 26 -9.26 -27.41 4.51
C ASN A 26 -8.94 -26.42 3.37
N PRO A 27 -9.04 -26.86 2.09
CA PRO A 27 -8.88 -25.98 0.93
C PRO A 27 -9.84 -24.77 0.93
N GLU A 28 -11.02 -24.92 1.51
CA GLU A 28 -12.02 -23.85 1.66
C GLU A 28 -11.48 -22.64 2.44
N SER A 29 -10.56 -22.85 3.39
CA SER A 29 -9.97 -21.77 4.17
C SER A 29 -9.08 -20.85 3.31
N ASN A 30 -8.38 -21.41 2.33
CA ASN A 30 -7.57 -20.65 1.37
C ASN A 30 -8.48 -19.83 0.44
N VAL A 31 -9.57 -20.42 -0.04
CA VAL A 31 -10.59 -19.71 -0.84
C VAL A 31 -11.22 -18.58 -0.03
N TRP A 32 -11.47 -18.81 1.26
CA TRP A 32 -12.01 -17.79 2.16
C TRP A 32 -11.04 -16.64 2.39
N ALA A 33 -9.73 -16.91 2.50
CA ALA A 33 -8.70 -15.87 2.62
C ALA A 33 -8.67 -14.95 1.38
N VAL A 34 -8.69 -15.52 0.17
CA VAL A 34 -8.80 -14.77 -1.09
C VAL A 34 -10.10 -13.95 -1.16
N THR A 35 -11.20 -14.54 -0.69
CA THR A 35 -12.49 -13.83 -0.60
C THR A 35 -12.41 -12.64 0.36
N CYS A 36 -11.71 -12.80 1.49
CA CYS A 36 -11.47 -11.72 2.44
C CYS A 36 -10.63 -10.60 1.80
N CYS A 37 -9.58 -10.92 1.04
CA CYS A 37 -8.82 -9.91 0.29
C CYS A 37 -9.73 -9.09 -0.61
N ARG A 38 -10.49 -9.77 -1.47
CA ARG A 38 -11.41 -9.12 -2.43
C ARG A 38 -12.44 -8.24 -1.73
N ARG A 39 -13.05 -8.73 -0.64
CA ARG A 39 -14.08 -8.01 0.11
C ARG A 39 -13.55 -6.72 0.75
N HIS A 40 -12.28 -6.70 1.11
CA HIS A 40 -11.65 -5.57 1.79
C HIS A 40 -10.75 -4.72 0.88
N GLY A 41 -10.70 -5.04 -0.42
CA GLY A 41 -9.89 -4.31 -1.41
C GLY A 41 -8.38 -4.55 -1.24
N LEU A 42 -7.98 -5.67 -0.66
CA LEU A 42 -6.57 -6.05 -0.52
C LEU A 42 -6.08 -6.79 -1.77
N PRO A 43 -4.78 -6.67 -2.10
CA PRO A 43 -4.13 -7.47 -3.12
C PRO A 43 -4.31 -9.00 -2.90
N PRO A 44 -4.47 -9.80 -3.98
CA PRO A 44 -4.69 -11.25 -3.87
C PRO A 44 -3.53 -12.03 -3.21
N ASP A 45 -2.29 -11.55 -3.37
CA ASP A 45 -1.06 -12.11 -2.79
C ASP A 45 -1.04 -12.02 -1.24
N MET A 46 -1.78 -11.08 -0.65
CA MET A 46 -1.95 -11.00 0.81
C MET A 46 -2.83 -12.10 1.42
N ALA A 47 -3.44 -12.97 0.60
CA ALA A 47 -4.30 -14.05 1.11
C ALA A 47 -3.51 -15.04 1.99
N GLY A 48 -2.25 -15.31 1.65
CA GLY A 48 -1.36 -16.16 2.44
C GLY A 48 -1.07 -15.57 3.83
N ASP A 49 -0.88 -14.25 3.91
CA ASP A 49 -0.66 -13.53 5.16
C ASP A 49 -1.90 -13.55 6.05
N ILE A 50 -3.08 -13.26 5.48
CA ILE A 50 -4.36 -13.31 6.20
C ILE A 50 -4.59 -14.70 6.80
N HIS A 51 -4.33 -15.75 6.01
CA HIS A 51 -4.51 -17.13 6.46
C HIS A 51 -3.55 -17.47 7.61
N SER A 52 -2.25 -17.24 7.40
CA SER A 52 -1.19 -17.55 8.37
C SER A 52 -1.35 -16.79 9.68
N ASP A 53 -1.62 -15.48 9.60
CA ASP A 53 -1.84 -14.64 10.79
C ASP A 53 -3.09 -15.07 11.55
N SER A 54 -4.17 -15.38 10.82
CA SER A 54 -5.41 -15.84 11.45
C SER A 54 -5.20 -17.17 12.15
N TRP A 55 -4.48 -18.10 11.54
CA TRP A 55 -4.12 -19.38 12.14
C TRP A 55 -3.35 -19.19 13.45
N VAL A 56 -2.28 -18.38 13.43
CA VAL A 56 -1.46 -18.12 14.62
C VAL A 56 -2.28 -17.47 15.72
N LYS A 57 -3.11 -16.45 15.40
CA LYS A 57 -3.96 -15.75 16.36
C LYS A 57 -5.00 -16.68 16.99
N VAL A 58 -5.71 -17.46 16.17
CA VAL A 58 -6.73 -18.41 16.65
C VAL A 58 -6.09 -19.48 17.51
N ARG A 59 -5.02 -20.13 17.05
CA ARG A 59 -4.30 -21.15 17.81
C ARG A 59 -3.82 -20.61 19.18
N THR A 60 -3.25 -19.41 19.20
CA THR A 60 -2.76 -18.78 20.44
C THR A 60 -3.91 -18.44 21.40
N ALA A 61 -5.03 -17.96 20.87
CA ALA A 61 -6.21 -17.65 21.69
C ALA A 61 -6.85 -18.92 22.27
N LEU A 62 -6.95 -19.99 21.49
CA LEU A 62 -7.51 -21.27 21.91
C LEU A 62 -6.61 -21.97 22.94
N ALA A 63 -5.28 -21.90 22.79
CA ALA A 63 -4.33 -22.50 23.73
C ALA A 63 -4.44 -21.94 25.17
N ARG A 64 -4.95 -20.70 25.33
CA ARG A 64 -5.14 -20.05 26.63
C ARG A 64 -6.53 -20.28 27.22
N ARG A 65 -7.43 -20.90 26.47
CA ARG A 65 -8.83 -21.05 26.86
C ARG A 65 -8.99 -22.26 27.78
N THR A 66 -9.71 -22.08 28.88
CA THR A 66 -9.97 -23.13 29.88
C THR A 66 -11.42 -23.62 29.88
N GLU A 67 -12.33 -22.88 29.23
CA GLU A 67 -13.76 -23.17 29.24
C GLU A 67 -14.31 -23.41 27.83
N SER A 68 -15.26 -24.33 27.69
CA SER A 68 -15.95 -24.59 26.42
C SER A 68 -16.68 -23.35 25.89
N PHE A 69 -16.88 -23.29 24.59
CA PHE A 69 -17.75 -22.32 23.94
C PHE A 69 -19.22 -22.69 24.16
N PRO A 70 -20.07 -21.80 24.69
CA PRO A 70 -21.47 -22.11 25.01
C PRO A 70 -22.38 -22.44 23.82
N HIS A 71 -21.96 -22.13 22.59
CA HIS A 71 -22.80 -22.24 21.38
C HIS A 71 -22.08 -22.98 20.23
N LEU A 72 -21.04 -23.75 20.55
CA LEU A 72 -20.23 -24.45 19.56
C LEU A 72 -20.38 -25.95 19.78
N HIS A 73 -21.38 -26.54 19.15
CA HIS A 73 -21.77 -27.93 19.36
C HIS A 73 -21.70 -28.77 18.07
N ASP A 74 -21.24 -28.16 16.98
CA ASP A 74 -21.17 -28.81 15.67
C ASP A 74 -20.04 -28.23 14.80
N VAL A 75 -19.63 -28.98 13.77
CA VAL A 75 -18.55 -28.62 12.85
C VAL A 75 -18.83 -27.31 12.12
N SER A 76 -20.09 -27.06 11.72
CA SER A 76 -20.48 -25.83 11.01
C SER A 76 -20.33 -24.58 11.90
N SER A 77 -20.64 -24.69 13.19
CA SER A 77 -20.42 -23.64 14.18
C SER A 77 -18.92 -23.34 14.39
N ALA A 78 -18.09 -24.38 14.41
CA ALA A 78 -16.63 -24.29 14.49
C ALA A 78 -16.03 -23.60 13.25
N HIS A 79 -16.43 -24.02 12.05
CA HIS A 79 -16.00 -23.42 10.79
C HIS A 79 -16.40 -21.94 10.70
N ARG A 80 -17.64 -21.61 11.10
CA ARG A 80 -18.08 -20.21 11.17
C ARG A 80 -17.27 -19.38 12.16
N TYR A 81 -16.85 -19.96 13.29
CA TYR A 81 -15.95 -19.28 14.22
C TYR A 81 -14.59 -19.00 13.58
N ALA A 82 -13.99 -19.99 12.92
CA ALA A 82 -12.71 -19.86 12.25
C ALA A 82 -12.75 -18.83 11.11
N ALA A 83 -13.76 -18.92 10.23
CA ALA A 83 -13.98 -17.99 9.12
C ALA A 83 -14.19 -16.54 9.59
N ARG A 84 -14.94 -16.33 10.68
CA ARG A 84 -15.09 -14.99 11.29
C ARG A 84 -13.79 -14.46 11.86
N SER A 85 -12.96 -15.33 12.44
CA SER A 85 -11.66 -14.94 12.98
C SER A 85 -10.70 -14.52 11.87
N MET A 86 -10.72 -15.23 10.73
CA MET A 86 -9.97 -14.85 9.55
C MET A 86 -10.46 -13.53 8.96
N GLN A 87 -11.78 -13.31 8.88
CA GLN A 87 -12.34 -12.04 8.43
C GLN A 87 -11.92 -10.86 9.34
N ARG A 88 -11.89 -11.06 10.66
CA ARG A 88 -11.39 -10.04 11.60
C ARG A 88 -9.92 -9.72 11.35
N THR A 89 -9.10 -10.76 11.11
CA THR A 89 -7.69 -10.59 10.74
C THR A 89 -7.54 -9.78 9.45
N ALA A 90 -8.34 -10.06 8.43
CA ALA A 90 -8.35 -9.29 7.19
C ALA A 90 -8.72 -7.81 7.42
N ILE A 91 -9.68 -7.52 8.30
CA ILE A 91 -10.02 -6.13 8.68
C ILE A 91 -8.84 -5.44 9.36
N ASP A 92 -8.15 -6.13 10.27
CA ASP A 92 -7.00 -5.57 10.99
C ASP A 92 -5.84 -5.29 10.03
N ILE A 93 -5.55 -6.20 9.10
CA ILE A 93 -4.55 -6.01 8.04
C ILE A 93 -4.95 -4.83 7.15
N THR A 94 -6.22 -4.76 6.72
CA THR A 94 -6.74 -3.62 5.94
C THR A 94 -6.55 -2.29 6.67
N ARG A 95 -6.83 -2.25 7.98
CA ARG A 95 -6.60 -1.06 8.80
C ARG A 95 -5.12 -0.74 8.94
N ALA A 96 -4.24 -1.74 8.97
CA ALA A 96 -2.80 -1.52 8.99
C ALA A 96 -2.32 -0.94 7.65
N VAL A 97 -2.69 -1.56 6.53
CA VAL A 97 -2.38 -1.08 5.17
C VAL A 97 -2.88 0.35 4.98
N ARG A 98 -4.15 0.64 5.28
CA ARG A 98 -4.71 1.99 5.14
C ARG A 98 -4.06 3.01 6.07
N ARG A 99 -3.62 2.62 7.28
CA ARG A 99 -2.88 3.54 8.16
C ARG A 99 -1.49 3.84 7.62
N VAL A 100 -0.85 2.85 7.02
CA VAL A 100 0.45 2.99 6.37
C VAL A 100 0.30 3.89 5.14
N GLU A 101 -0.67 3.61 4.25
CA GLU A 101 -1.02 4.45 3.11
C GLU A 101 -1.39 5.88 3.53
N SER A 102 -2.23 6.05 4.56
CA SER A 102 -2.61 7.37 5.07
C SER A 102 -1.43 8.12 5.68
N ARG A 103 -0.52 7.45 6.41
CA ARG A 103 0.70 8.09 6.91
C ARG A 103 1.62 8.49 5.77
N PHE A 104 1.72 7.67 4.73
CA PHE A 104 2.49 8.01 3.54
C PHE A 104 1.86 9.15 2.77
N GLN A 105 0.53 9.19 2.66
CA GLN A 105 -0.19 10.28 2.00
C GLN A 105 -0.11 11.58 2.80
N VAL A 106 -0.18 11.52 4.13
CA VAL A 106 0.05 12.69 4.99
C VAL A 106 1.51 13.14 4.94
N MET A 107 2.47 12.22 4.83
CA MET A 107 3.87 12.59 4.60
C MET A 107 4.09 13.19 3.21
N ASP A 108 3.41 12.69 2.18
CA ASP A 108 3.41 13.29 0.85
C ASP A 108 2.78 14.68 0.92
N ASP A 109 1.54 14.82 1.40
CA ASP A 109 0.81 16.09 1.51
C ASP A 109 1.50 17.12 2.43
N GLN A 110 2.23 16.70 3.48
CA GLN A 110 3.03 17.61 4.33
C GLN A 110 4.41 17.94 3.74
N LEU A 111 4.89 17.20 2.74
CA LEU A 111 6.11 17.52 1.98
C LEU A 111 5.82 18.38 0.73
N HIS A 112 4.54 18.62 0.41
CA HIS A 112 4.12 19.17 -0.86
C HIS A 112 3.43 20.52 -0.66
N ASP A 113 4.16 21.60 -0.91
CA ASP A 113 3.64 22.97 -0.92
C ASP A 113 2.73 23.16 -2.15
N PRO A 114 1.39 23.32 -1.98
CA PRO A 114 0.46 23.46 -3.10
C PRO A 114 0.77 24.67 -3.99
N ALA A 115 1.55 25.64 -3.51
CA ALA A 115 2.02 26.77 -4.30
C ALA A 115 2.87 26.35 -5.50
N VAL A 116 3.77 25.35 -5.35
CA VAL A 116 4.64 24.90 -6.45
C VAL A 116 3.83 24.31 -7.59
N PHE A 117 2.74 23.61 -7.27
CA PHE A 117 1.90 22.95 -8.26
C PHE A 117 0.91 23.88 -8.95
N GLU A 118 0.39 24.87 -8.22
CA GLU A 118 -0.32 25.98 -8.81
C GLU A 118 0.57 26.76 -9.78
N GLU A 119 1.82 27.04 -9.41
CA GLU A 119 2.76 27.68 -10.34
C GLU A 119 3.08 26.80 -11.55
N MET A 120 3.34 25.50 -11.38
CA MET A 120 3.53 24.55 -12.49
C MET A 120 2.38 24.56 -13.51
N ARG A 121 1.12 24.68 -13.05
CA ARG A 121 -0.07 24.69 -13.92
C ARG A 121 -0.35 26.06 -14.55
N LYS A 122 0.14 27.15 -13.97
CA LYS A 122 0.01 28.51 -14.50
C LYS A 122 1.01 28.85 -15.59
N VAL A 123 2.06 28.03 -15.77
CA VAL A 123 3.04 28.23 -16.84
C VAL A 123 2.44 27.81 -18.19
N ASP A 124 1.62 28.69 -18.76
CA ASP A 124 1.01 28.56 -20.10
C ASP A 124 1.91 29.16 -21.21
N ASP A 125 3.11 29.62 -20.85
CA ASP A 125 4.04 30.31 -21.76
C ASP A 125 5.30 29.46 -22.02
N SER A 126 5.48 29.02 -23.26
CA SER A 126 6.65 28.25 -23.72
C SER A 126 8.00 28.90 -23.36
N VAL A 127 8.03 30.24 -23.23
CA VAL A 127 9.23 31.01 -22.85
C VAL A 127 9.58 30.82 -21.37
N MET A 128 8.58 30.66 -20.51
CA MET A 128 8.75 30.47 -19.06
C MET A 128 9.23 29.04 -18.76
N ILE A 129 8.72 28.03 -19.49
CA ILE A 129 9.21 26.64 -19.39
C ILE A 129 10.68 26.54 -19.80
N GLU A 130 11.10 27.22 -20.87
CA GLU A 130 12.49 27.18 -21.32
C GLU A 130 13.43 27.90 -20.33
N ARG A 131 12.99 28.98 -19.67
CA ARG A 131 13.76 29.60 -18.57
C ARG A 131 13.89 28.67 -17.37
N TRP A 132 12.80 28.00 -17.01
CA TRP A 132 12.78 27.01 -15.94
C TRP A 132 13.72 25.84 -16.23
N ARG A 133 13.67 25.31 -17.46
CA ARG A 133 14.57 24.25 -17.94
C ARG A 133 16.04 24.65 -17.82
N ARG A 134 16.40 25.88 -18.21
CA ARG A 134 17.76 26.41 -18.05
C ARG A 134 18.17 26.54 -16.58
N ALA A 135 17.26 26.95 -15.71
CA ALA A 135 17.51 27.03 -14.28
C ALA A 135 17.75 25.64 -13.66
N VAL A 136 17.00 24.62 -14.09
CA VAL A 136 17.22 23.21 -13.70
C VAL A 136 18.61 22.74 -14.12
N ILE A 137 19.01 22.99 -15.38
CA ILE A 137 20.35 22.67 -15.89
C ILE A 137 21.45 23.39 -15.08
N SER A 138 21.21 24.63 -14.67
CA SER A 138 22.13 25.40 -13.83
C SER A 138 22.26 24.80 -12.42
N HIS A 139 21.13 24.41 -11.81
CA HIS A 139 21.09 23.83 -10.46
C HIS A 139 21.77 22.45 -10.39
N ALA A 140 21.63 21.64 -11.43
CA ALA A 140 22.29 20.34 -11.51
C ALA A 140 23.83 20.44 -11.50
N ARG A 141 24.39 21.59 -11.89
CA ARG A 141 25.84 21.85 -11.86
C ARG A 141 26.36 22.30 -10.49
N GLN A 142 25.48 22.58 -9.53
CA GLN A 142 25.84 23.11 -8.20
C GLN A 142 25.74 22.06 -7.10
N ASP A 143 26.08 20.80 -7.41
CA ASP A 143 26.04 19.64 -6.51
C ASP A 143 24.69 19.46 -5.81
N LEU A 144 23.72 18.94 -6.57
CA LEU A 144 22.51 18.36 -6.00
C LEU A 144 22.92 17.27 -5.00
N HIS A 145 22.38 17.31 -3.78
CA HIS A 145 22.61 16.26 -2.78
C HIS A 145 21.29 15.60 -2.41
N CYS A 146 20.91 14.55 -3.14
CA CYS A 146 19.77 13.72 -2.78
C CYS A 146 20.24 12.43 -2.07
N SER A 147 19.94 12.30 -0.78
CA SER A 147 20.29 11.09 -0.02
C SER A 147 19.45 9.85 -0.40
N GLY A 148 18.37 10.04 -1.14
CA GLY A 148 17.35 9.01 -1.42
C GLY A 148 17.31 8.50 -2.86
N CYS A 149 18.01 9.15 -3.78
CA CYS A 149 17.93 8.90 -5.21
C CYS A 149 19.22 9.35 -5.89
N PRO A 150 19.74 8.63 -6.90
CA PRO A 150 20.90 9.08 -7.67
C PRO A 150 20.67 10.47 -8.28
N ASN A 151 21.67 11.34 -8.20
CA ASN A 151 21.52 12.75 -8.60
C ASN A 151 21.23 12.92 -10.10
N ASP A 152 21.80 12.06 -10.92
CA ASP A 152 21.55 11.93 -12.36
C ASP A 152 20.11 11.53 -12.65
N VAL A 153 19.56 10.56 -11.92
CA VAL A 153 18.14 10.17 -12.00
C VAL A 153 17.23 11.34 -11.61
N VAL A 154 17.52 12.03 -10.51
CA VAL A 154 16.72 13.19 -10.08
C VAL A 154 16.73 14.30 -11.14
N PHE A 155 17.90 14.59 -11.70
CA PHE A 155 18.04 15.60 -12.74
C PHE A 155 17.29 15.23 -14.02
N ALA A 156 17.47 14.00 -14.51
CA ALA A 156 16.81 13.51 -15.71
C ALA A 156 15.28 13.48 -15.52
N ALA A 157 14.81 13.01 -14.36
CA ALA A 157 13.39 12.96 -14.03
C ALA A 157 12.77 14.37 -13.94
N ALA A 158 13.48 15.35 -13.36
CA ALA A 158 13.02 16.74 -13.29
C ALA A 158 12.85 17.36 -14.69
N LEU A 159 13.82 17.15 -15.58
CA LEU A 159 13.72 17.59 -16.97
C LEU A 159 12.58 16.90 -17.72
N ARG A 160 12.40 15.59 -17.48
CA ARG A 160 11.33 14.83 -18.11
C ARG A 160 9.95 15.30 -17.64
N LEU A 161 9.80 15.59 -16.35
CA LEU A 161 8.58 16.12 -15.77
C LEU A 161 8.20 17.48 -16.38
N LEU A 162 9.18 18.38 -16.57
CA LEU A 162 8.96 19.65 -17.27
C LEU A 162 8.53 19.44 -18.72
N ALA A 163 9.13 18.48 -19.43
CA ALA A 163 8.75 18.17 -20.80
C ALA A 163 7.31 17.63 -20.89
N MET A 164 6.90 16.79 -19.95
CA MET A 164 5.53 16.26 -19.88
C MET A 164 4.49 17.37 -19.59
N ILE A 165 4.84 18.32 -18.73
CA ILE A 165 4.02 19.52 -18.48
C ILE A 165 3.94 20.39 -19.74
N GLN A 166 5.06 20.58 -20.46
CA GLN A 166 5.11 21.38 -21.67
C GLN A 166 4.21 20.85 -22.80
N ILE A 167 4.08 19.52 -22.92
CA ILE A 167 3.20 18.89 -23.92
C ILE A 167 1.73 18.83 -23.45
N GLY A 168 1.43 19.34 -22.25
CA GLY A 168 0.08 19.46 -21.71
C GLY A 168 -0.48 18.17 -21.13
N ASP A 169 0.37 17.27 -20.61
CA ASP A 169 -0.11 16.06 -19.95
C ASP A 169 -1.03 16.39 -18.75
N GLN A 170 -2.18 15.73 -18.70
CA GLN A 170 -3.23 15.95 -17.71
C GLN A 170 -3.23 14.91 -16.58
N ALA A 171 -2.28 13.97 -16.60
CA ALA A 171 -2.13 13.01 -15.51
C ALA A 171 -1.79 13.70 -14.18
N SER A 172 -2.06 13.00 -13.07
CA SER A 172 -1.66 13.52 -11.77
C SER A 172 -0.14 13.62 -11.70
N ILE A 173 0.42 14.60 -11.00
CA ILE A 173 1.88 14.75 -10.89
C ILE A 173 2.51 13.50 -10.25
N SER A 174 1.77 12.88 -9.33
CA SER A 174 2.12 11.59 -8.75
C SER A 174 2.33 10.50 -9.81
N ASP A 175 1.51 10.48 -10.86
CA ASP A 175 1.63 9.59 -12.01
C ASP A 175 2.74 10.04 -12.97
N LEU A 176 2.85 11.35 -13.23
CA LEU A 176 3.91 11.89 -14.08
C LEU A 176 5.31 11.64 -13.47
N VAL A 177 5.47 11.65 -12.15
CA VAL A 177 6.73 11.28 -11.50
C VAL A 177 7.02 9.79 -11.65
N TYR A 178 5.99 8.92 -11.64
CA TYR A 178 6.18 7.52 -11.97
C TYR A 178 6.67 7.34 -13.41
N GLU A 179 6.06 8.04 -14.35
CA GLU A 179 6.42 7.99 -15.77
C GLU A 179 7.82 8.56 -16.00
N ALA A 180 8.13 9.71 -15.40
CA ALA A 180 9.47 10.30 -15.46
C ALA A 180 10.53 9.33 -14.96
N LEU A 181 10.32 8.69 -13.81
CA LEU A 181 11.28 7.73 -13.25
C LEU A 181 11.40 6.47 -14.11
N ARG A 182 10.29 5.92 -14.60
CA ARG A 182 10.31 4.75 -15.49
C ARG A 182 11.09 4.99 -16.77
N GLU A 183 11.10 6.23 -17.27
CA GLU A 183 11.78 6.56 -18.52
C GLU A 183 13.26 6.89 -18.36
N VAL A 184 13.71 7.26 -17.14
CA VAL A 184 15.09 7.77 -16.92
C VAL A 184 15.92 6.91 -15.99
N ASP A 185 15.29 5.99 -15.25
CA ASP A 185 15.95 5.07 -14.32
C ASP A 185 15.68 3.64 -14.80
N ASP A 186 16.65 3.05 -15.49
CA ASP A 186 16.57 1.69 -16.05
C ASP A 186 16.32 0.62 -14.97
N ASP A 187 16.69 0.90 -13.71
CA ASP A 187 16.47 0.03 -12.56
C ASP A 187 15.12 0.30 -11.86
N PHE A 188 14.28 1.19 -12.41
CA PHE A 188 12.98 1.49 -11.85
C PHE A 188 11.99 0.36 -12.20
N PRO A 189 11.28 -0.21 -11.20
CA PRO A 189 10.41 -1.35 -11.48
C PRO A 189 9.25 -0.97 -12.42
N GLU A 190 9.00 -1.79 -13.43
CA GLU A 190 7.92 -1.57 -14.41
C GLU A 190 6.52 -1.67 -13.78
N GLU A 191 6.39 -2.52 -12.76
CA GLU A 191 5.15 -2.70 -12.01
C GLU A 191 5.12 -1.76 -10.80
N ARG A 192 3.93 -1.23 -10.46
CA ARG A 192 3.68 -0.35 -9.28
C ARG A 192 3.72 -1.13 -7.94
N THR A 193 4.75 -1.94 -7.79
CA THR A 193 5.12 -2.70 -6.58
C THR A 193 5.48 -1.76 -5.44
N ASP A 194 5.56 -2.30 -4.22
CA ASP A 194 5.97 -1.54 -3.04
C ASP A 194 7.41 -1.00 -3.16
N ALA A 195 8.29 -1.73 -3.84
CA ALA A 195 9.65 -1.27 -4.14
C ALA A 195 9.64 -0.03 -5.06
N ALA A 196 8.82 -0.04 -6.12
CA ALA A 196 8.64 1.10 -7.02
C ALA A 196 8.06 2.32 -6.27
N ARG A 197 7.06 2.09 -5.41
CA ARG A 197 6.45 3.13 -4.56
C ARG A 197 7.48 3.76 -3.62
N GLN A 198 8.30 2.94 -2.98
CA GLN A 198 9.31 3.41 -2.04
C GLN A 198 10.42 4.18 -2.76
N ARG A 199 10.87 3.69 -3.92
CA ARG A 199 11.87 4.38 -4.76
C ARG A 199 11.34 5.72 -5.26
N LYS A 200 10.11 5.75 -5.77
CA LYS A 200 9.43 6.99 -6.15
C LYS A 200 9.36 7.97 -4.99
N SER A 201 8.90 7.56 -3.82
CA SER A 201 8.77 8.47 -2.67
C SER A 201 10.11 9.12 -2.31
N ARG A 202 11.21 8.37 -2.34
CA ARG A 202 12.56 8.89 -2.07
C ARG A 202 13.02 9.89 -3.14
N CYS A 203 12.77 9.61 -4.41
CA CYS A 203 13.17 10.46 -5.54
C CYS A 203 12.27 11.70 -5.68
N SER A 204 10.97 11.57 -5.47
CA SER A 204 9.95 12.62 -5.67
C SER A 204 10.30 13.89 -4.91
N ARG A 205 10.72 13.74 -3.64
CA ARG A 205 11.14 14.88 -2.81
C ARG A 205 12.24 15.69 -3.47
N CYS A 206 13.30 15.04 -3.95
CA CYS A 206 14.45 15.71 -4.54
C CYS A 206 14.13 16.30 -5.93
N ILE A 207 13.28 15.63 -6.71
CA ILE A 207 12.83 16.10 -8.02
C ILE A 207 12.04 17.40 -7.86
N LEU A 208 11.05 17.40 -6.97
CA LEU A 208 10.19 18.55 -6.74
C LEU A 208 10.93 19.72 -6.09
N GLU A 209 11.85 19.44 -5.17
CA GLU A 209 12.73 20.45 -4.57
C GLU A 209 13.62 21.11 -5.63
N MET A 210 14.23 20.34 -6.53
CA MET A 210 15.00 20.87 -7.65
C MET A 210 14.14 21.77 -8.53
N LEU A 211 12.93 21.33 -8.88
CA LEU A 211 12.02 22.09 -9.73
C LEU A 211 11.58 23.39 -9.08
N ARG A 212 11.24 23.35 -7.79
CA ARG A 212 10.91 24.55 -7.00
C ARG A 212 12.08 25.54 -6.97
N ASN A 213 13.28 25.10 -6.62
CA ASN A 213 14.46 25.96 -6.55
C ASN A 213 14.79 26.59 -7.92
N ALA A 214 14.63 25.81 -8.99
CA ALA A 214 14.79 26.29 -10.35
C ALA A 214 13.69 27.29 -10.74
N ALA A 215 12.43 27.10 -10.33
CA ALA A 215 11.33 28.03 -10.58
C ALA A 215 11.57 29.38 -9.89
N THR A 216 11.95 29.35 -8.60
CA THR A 216 12.30 30.56 -7.84
C THR A 216 13.46 31.31 -8.48
N SER A 217 14.51 30.59 -8.91
CA SER A 217 15.67 31.19 -9.57
C SER A 217 15.35 31.76 -10.96
N ALA A 218 14.39 31.16 -11.66
CA ALA A 218 13.92 31.64 -12.96
C ALA A 218 12.89 32.78 -12.87
N GLY A 219 12.45 33.16 -11.65
CA GLY A 219 11.42 34.18 -11.43
C GLY A 219 10.03 33.72 -11.86
N VAL A 220 9.76 32.42 -11.78
CA VAL A 220 8.49 31.78 -12.15
C VAL A 220 7.62 31.51 -10.92
N ALA A 221 8.18 31.59 -9.70
CA ALA A 221 7.49 31.35 -8.43
C ALA A 221 7.21 32.63 -7.63
#